data_AF-A0AAD4VMB5-F1
#
_entry.id   AF-A0AAD4VMB5-F1
#
_cell.length_a   1.000
_cell.length_b   1.000
_cell.length_c   1.000
_cell.angle_alpha   90.00
_cell.angle_beta   90.00
_cell.angle_gamma   90.00
#
_symmetry.space_group_name_H-M   'P 1'
#
loop_
_entity.id
_entity.type
_entity.pdbx_description
1 polymer ?
#
loop_
_entity_poly.entity_id
_entity_poly.type
_entity_poly.pdbx_seq_one_letter_code
_entity_poly.pdbx_strand_id
1 'polypeptide(L)'
;MVLSWILNSLEQDIADSVIYSDTAHDIWQDLEERFSQSNAPRIFQIQHDIASLTQDQMTVAAYYTKLKGLWDDLASYNNVSPCSCGAMKTHAEQEERNKIMQFLIGLNESYAVARGQILLMQPLPAFRKTYSLIS
;
A
#
# COMPACT_ATOMS: atom_id res chain seq x y z
N MET A 1 -23.74 -22.37 -17.77
CA MET A 1 -22.46 -23.01 -17.35
C MET A 1 -21.77 -22.26 -16.22
N VAL A 2 -21.58 -20.94 -16.30
CA VAL A 2 -20.89 -20.15 -15.25
C VAL A 2 -21.66 -20.15 -13.91
N LEU A 3 -23.00 -20.02 -13.95
CA LEU A 3 -23.85 -19.97 -12.75
C LEU A 3 -23.67 -21.22 -11.86
N SER A 4 -23.70 -22.40 -12.46
CA SER A 4 -23.48 -23.67 -11.75
C SER A 4 -22.06 -23.78 -11.18
N TRP A 5 -21.04 -23.20 -11.82
CA TRP A 5 -19.67 -23.22 -11.30
C TRP A 5 -19.54 -22.34 -10.05
N ILE A 6 -20.19 -21.18 -10.05
CA ILE A 6 -20.21 -20.29 -8.89
C ILE A 6 -20.93 -20.99 -7.72
N LEU A 7 -22.13 -21.52 -7.93
CA LEU A 7 -22.88 -22.21 -6.87
C LEU A 7 -22.12 -23.40 -6.26
N ASN A 8 -21.41 -24.18 -7.08
CA ASN A 8 -20.62 -25.32 -6.59
C ASN A 8 -19.28 -24.90 -5.93
N SER A 9 -18.88 -23.63 -6.05
CA SER A 9 -17.66 -23.11 -5.43
C SER A 9 -17.93 -22.42 -4.09
N LEU A 10 -19.20 -22.24 -3.72
CA LEU A 10 -19.62 -21.61 -2.48
C LEU A 10 -19.80 -22.64 -1.36
N GLU A 11 -19.64 -22.19 -0.13
CA GLU A 11 -20.09 -22.95 1.04
C GLU A 11 -21.63 -23.08 1.00
N GLN A 12 -22.15 -24.18 1.54
CA GLN A 12 -23.54 -24.59 1.29
C GLN A 12 -24.57 -23.57 1.77
N ASP A 13 -24.31 -22.94 2.91
CA ASP A 13 -25.13 -21.86 3.48
C ASP A 13 -25.15 -20.60 2.60
N ILE A 14 -24.01 -20.26 1.99
CA ILE A 14 -23.90 -19.14 1.06
C ILE A 14 -24.59 -19.48 -0.27
N ALA A 15 -24.40 -20.70 -0.79
CA ALA A 15 -25.02 -21.17 -2.02
C ALA A 15 -26.56 -21.16 -1.91
N ASP A 16 -27.11 -21.65 -0.80
CA ASP A 16 -28.55 -21.66 -0.54
C ASP A 16 -29.14 -20.23 -0.50
N SER A 17 -28.35 -19.24 -0.12
CA SER A 17 -28.79 -17.83 -0.07
C SER A 17 -28.87 -17.12 -1.43
N VAL A 18 -28.28 -17.69 -2.47
CA VAL A 18 -28.19 -17.12 -3.84
C VAL A 18 -28.71 -18.06 -4.94
N ILE A 19 -29.25 -19.23 -4.56
CA ILE A 19 -29.67 -20.29 -5.49
C ILE A 19 -30.83 -19.87 -6.41
N TYR A 20 -31.61 -18.86 -6.02
CA TYR A 20 -32.74 -18.34 -6.78
C TYR A 20 -32.38 -17.19 -7.72
N SER A 21 -31.11 -16.79 -7.80
CA SER A 21 -30.67 -15.73 -8.71
C SER A 21 -30.69 -16.20 -10.17
N ASP A 22 -31.19 -15.34 -11.06
CA ASP A 22 -31.40 -15.67 -12.47
C ASP A 22 -30.09 -15.73 -13.28
N THR A 23 -29.09 -14.94 -12.89
CA THR A 23 -27.81 -14.86 -13.60
C THR A 23 -26.60 -14.99 -12.69
N ALA A 24 -25.48 -15.44 -13.28
CA ALA A 24 -24.19 -15.48 -12.62
C ALA A 24 -23.72 -14.07 -12.19
N HIS A 25 -24.17 -13.03 -12.89
CA HIS A 25 -23.89 -11.64 -12.54
C HIS A 25 -24.61 -11.23 -11.26
N ASP A 26 -25.88 -11.60 -11.11
CA ASP A 26 -26.66 -11.29 -9.89
C ASP A 26 -26.07 -11.99 -8.67
N ILE A 27 -25.65 -13.27 -8.81
CA ILE A 27 -24.92 -13.98 -7.74
C ILE A 27 -23.61 -13.25 -7.41
N TRP A 28 -22.83 -12.86 -8.42
CA TRP A 28 -21.57 -12.15 -8.20
C TRP A 28 -21.77 -10.81 -7.48
N GLN A 29 -22.76 -10.01 -7.90
CA GLN A 29 -23.07 -8.73 -7.27
C GLN A 29 -23.53 -8.91 -5.82
N ASP A 30 -24.37 -9.91 -5.55
CA ASP A 30 -24.82 -10.20 -4.18
C ASP A 30 -23.67 -10.66 -3.27
N LEU A 31 -22.78 -11.54 -3.77
CA LEU A 31 -21.58 -11.95 -3.05
C LEU A 31 -20.62 -10.76 -2.83
N GLU A 32 -20.46 -9.91 -3.83
CA GLU A 32 -19.68 -8.68 -3.72
C GLU A 32 -20.29 -7.75 -2.65
N GLU A 33 -21.59 -7.47 -2.67
CA GLU A 33 -22.23 -6.61 -1.68
C GLU A 33 -22.16 -7.18 -0.25
N ARG A 34 -22.31 -8.50 -0.08
CA ARG A 34 -22.34 -9.15 1.25
C ARG A 34 -20.95 -9.44 1.82
N PHE A 35 -19.99 -9.81 0.96
CA PHE A 35 -18.69 -10.32 1.38
C PHE A 35 -17.51 -9.49 0.86
N SER A 36 -17.72 -8.50 -0.02
CA SER A 36 -16.66 -7.52 -0.28
C SER A 36 -16.44 -6.73 1.00
N GLN A 37 -15.38 -7.07 1.71
CA GLN A 37 -14.80 -6.13 2.64
C GLN A 37 -14.17 -5.03 1.79
N SER A 38 -14.59 -3.78 2.03
CA SER A 38 -13.82 -2.64 1.57
C SER A 38 -12.36 -2.86 1.99
N ASN A 39 -11.41 -2.57 1.10
CA ASN A 39 -9.99 -2.61 1.46
C ASN A 39 -9.63 -1.56 2.53
N ALA A 40 -10.56 -0.70 2.92
CA ALA A 40 -10.36 0.38 3.88
C ALA A 40 -9.75 -0.04 5.23
N PRO A 41 -10.20 -1.11 5.93
CA PRO A 41 -9.56 -1.53 7.19
C PRO A 41 -8.11 -1.99 6.99
N ARG A 42 -7.83 -2.67 5.86
CA ARG A 42 -6.48 -3.11 5.53
C ARG A 42 -5.57 -1.94 5.16
N ILE A 43 -6.06 -1.01 4.34
CA ILE A 43 -5.37 0.25 4.01
C ILE A 43 -5.08 1.05 5.28
N PHE A 44 -6.07 1.17 6.17
CA PHE A 44 -5.92 1.85 7.46
C PHE A 44 -4.81 1.21 8.29
N GLN A 45 -4.80 -0.12 8.41
CA GLN A 45 -3.76 -0.83 9.15
C GLN A 45 -2.37 -0.58 8.55
N ILE A 46 -2.22 -0.70 7.22
CA ILE A 46 -0.94 -0.48 6.54
C ILE A 46 -0.46 0.97 6.76
N GLN A 47 -1.35 1.96 6.66
CA GLN A 47 -1.01 3.35 6.90
C GLN A 47 -0.59 3.60 8.35
N HIS A 48 -1.29 2.99 9.32
CA HIS A 48 -0.92 3.04 10.73
C HIS A 48 0.46 2.40 10.97
N ASP A 49 0.73 1.24 10.36
CA ASP A 49 2.01 0.54 10.49
C ASP A 49 3.15 1.37 9.89
N ILE A 50 2.95 2.00 8.73
CA ILE A 50 3.93 2.93 8.14
C ILE A 50 4.21 4.11 9.07
N ALA A 51 3.16 4.71 9.65
CA ALA A 51 3.30 5.91 10.49
C ALA A 51 3.97 5.61 11.85
N SER A 52 3.78 4.40 12.38
CA SER A 52 4.33 3.96 13.67
C SER A 52 5.66 3.23 13.55
N LEU A 53 6.09 2.85 12.34
CA LEU A 53 7.34 2.12 12.15
C LEU A 53 8.56 3.02 12.42
N THR A 54 9.37 2.61 13.39
CA THR A 54 10.68 3.18 13.67
C THR A 54 11.77 2.13 13.45
N GLN A 55 13.02 2.58 13.29
CA GLN A 55 14.18 1.70 13.14
C GLN A 55 14.39 0.84 14.39
N ASP A 56 14.34 1.46 15.57
CA ASP A 56 14.55 0.78 16.87
C ASP A 56 15.82 -0.09 16.85
N GLN A 57 15.72 -1.40 17.14
CA GLN A 57 16.85 -2.33 17.16
C GLN A 57 17.22 -2.88 15.77
N MET A 58 16.52 -2.47 14.71
CA MET A 58 16.78 -2.96 13.36
C MET A 58 18.00 -2.25 12.75
N THR A 59 18.70 -2.98 11.88
CA THR A 59 19.65 -2.34 10.95
C THR A 59 18.88 -1.43 9.99
N VAL A 60 19.55 -0.41 9.43
CA VAL A 60 18.95 0.49 8.43
C VAL A 60 18.38 -0.31 7.24
N ALA A 61 19.09 -1.35 6.81
CA ALA A 61 18.66 -2.22 5.74
C ALA A 61 17.37 -2.98 6.08
N ALA A 62 17.29 -3.59 7.28
CA ALA A 62 16.09 -4.32 7.71
C ALA A 62 14.88 -3.40 7.89
N TYR A 63 15.09 -2.22 8.48
CA TYR A 63 14.06 -1.19 8.60
C TYR A 63 13.53 -0.76 7.23
N TYR A 64 14.43 -0.44 6.29
CA TYR A 64 14.05 -0.07 4.93
C TYR A 64 13.29 -1.19 4.21
N THR A 65 13.75 -2.44 4.31
CA THR A 65 13.06 -3.59 3.69
C THR A 65 11.63 -3.72 4.21
N LYS A 66 11.42 -3.57 5.52
CA LYS A 66 10.08 -3.61 6.12
C LYS A 66 9.20 -2.47 5.64
N LEU A 67 9.72 -1.24 5.64
CA LEU A 67 9.02 -0.05 5.17
C LEU A 67 8.65 -0.16 3.68
N LYS A 68 9.57 -0.66 2.84
CA LYS A 68 9.32 -0.94 1.43
C LYS A 68 8.21 -1.96 1.22
N GLY A 69 8.20 -3.03 2.01
CA GLY A 69 7.12 -4.03 1.97
C GLY A 69 5.75 -3.41 2.22
N LEU A 70 5.64 -2.53 3.21
CA LEU A 70 4.39 -1.81 3.51
C LEU A 70 3.98 -0.85 2.38
N TRP A 71 4.93 -0.16 1.75
CA TRP A 71 4.64 0.69 0.59
C TRP A 71 4.17 -0.09 -0.62
N ASP A 72 4.82 -1.22 -0.91
CA ASP A 72 4.46 -2.08 -2.04
C ASP A 72 3.06 -2.70 -1.81
N ASP A 73 2.74 -3.08 -0.55
CA ASP A 73 1.40 -3.54 -0.15
C ASP A 73 0.36 -2.43 -0.30
N LEU A 74 0.63 -1.22 0.21
CA LEU A 74 -0.28 -0.07 0.03
C LEU A 74 -0.52 0.26 -1.45
N ALA A 75 0.52 0.19 -2.27
CA ALA A 75 0.45 0.45 -3.70
C ALA A 75 -0.43 -0.56 -4.45
N SER A 76 -0.57 -1.80 -3.93
CA SER A 76 -1.44 -2.82 -4.52
C SER A 76 -2.92 -2.44 -4.48
N TYR A 77 -3.31 -1.52 -3.59
CA TYR A 77 -4.68 -1.01 -3.46
C TYR A 77 -4.94 0.26 -4.29
N ASN A 78 -3.90 0.85 -4.90
CA ASN A 78 -4.02 2.07 -5.69
C ASN A 78 -4.22 1.76 -7.18
N ASN A 79 -5.47 1.78 -7.64
CA ASN A 79 -5.80 1.67 -9.06
C ASN A 79 -5.71 3.04 -9.75
N VAL A 80 -4.49 3.53 -10.00
CA VAL A 80 -4.30 4.76 -10.78
C VAL A 80 -4.37 4.42 -12.28
N SER A 81 -5.43 4.89 -12.94
CA SER A 81 -5.54 4.78 -14.39
C SER A 81 -4.45 5.61 -15.08
N PRO A 82 -3.79 5.10 -16.13
CA PRO A 82 -2.79 5.87 -16.89
C PRO A 82 -3.41 7.18 -17.43
N CYS A 83 -2.78 8.33 -17.17
CA CYS A 83 -3.11 9.61 -17.82
C CYS A 83 -1.91 10.12 -18.63
N SER A 84 -2.18 10.73 -19.77
CA SER A 84 -1.18 11.47 -20.58
C SER A 84 -0.95 12.91 -20.09
N CYS A 85 -1.66 13.32 -19.05
CA CYS A 85 -1.81 14.70 -18.58
C CYS A 85 -0.63 15.23 -17.74
N GLY A 86 0.49 14.51 -17.66
CA GLY A 86 1.65 14.89 -16.81
C GLY A 86 1.42 14.74 -15.30
N ALA A 87 0.16 14.65 -14.85
CA ALA A 87 -0.21 14.47 -13.44
C ALA A 87 0.38 13.19 -12.81
N MET A 88 0.58 12.14 -13.61
CA MET A 88 1.25 10.92 -13.15
C MET A 88 2.71 11.18 -12.75
N LYS A 89 3.41 12.06 -13.48
CA LYS A 89 4.80 12.40 -13.16
C LYS A 89 4.88 13.16 -11.84
N THR A 90 4.01 14.15 -11.65
CA THR A 90 3.93 14.91 -10.40
C THR A 90 3.50 14.03 -9.23
N HIS A 91 2.61 13.06 -9.45
CA HIS A 91 2.22 12.09 -8.43
C HIS A 91 3.39 11.19 -8.02
N ALA A 92 4.15 10.67 -9.00
CA ALA A 92 5.33 9.85 -8.72
C ALA A 92 6.42 10.62 -7.95
N GLU A 93 6.67 11.88 -8.32
CA GLU A 93 7.62 12.75 -7.60
C GLU A 93 7.16 13.02 -6.16
N GLN A 94 5.86 13.25 -5.94
CA GLN A 94 5.31 13.45 -4.61
C GLN A 94 5.36 12.16 -3.78
N GLU A 95 5.10 11.01 -4.40
CA GLU A 95 5.17 9.71 -3.75
C GLU A 95 6.60 9.39 -3.30
N GLU A 96 7.60 9.62 -4.16
CA GLU A 96 9.01 9.46 -3.80
C GLU A 96 9.39 10.38 -2.64
N ARG A 97 8.95 11.65 -2.69
CA ARG A 97 9.17 12.60 -1.59
C ARG A 97 8.55 12.12 -0.27
N ASN A 98 7.32 11.60 -0.31
CA ASN A 98 6.66 11.06 0.88
C ASN A 98 7.41 9.84 1.45
N LYS A 99 7.88 8.94 0.58
CA LYS A 99 8.69 7.78 0.96
C LYS A 99 10.01 8.19 1.62
N ILE A 100 10.69 9.22 1.09
CA ILE A 100 11.89 9.78 1.71
C ILE A 100 11.57 10.31 3.12
N MET A 101 10.51 11.11 3.26
CA MET A 101 10.15 11.68 4.56
C MET A 101 9.83 10.59 5.60
N GLN A 102 8.99 9.61 5.24
CA GLN A 102 8.66 8.50 6.12
C GLN A 102 9.90 7.71 6.53
N PHE A 103 10.80 7.41 5.58
CA PHE A 103 12.06 6.75 5.89
C PHE A 103 12.87 7.54 6.93
N LEU A 104 13.08 8.84 6.71
CA LEU A 104 13.87 9.70 7.60
C LEU A 104 13.23 9.89 8.98
N ILE A 105 11.89 9.97 9.07
CA ILE A 105 11.15 10.13 10.34
C ILE A 105 11.41 8.94 11.27
N GLY A 106 11.32 7.71 10.75
CA GLY A 106 11.48 6.52 11.57
C GLY A 106 12.92 6.16 11.93
N LEU A 107 13.94 6.81 11.35
CA LEU A 107 15.35 6.55 11.71
C LEU A 107 15.67 6.94 13.16
N ASN A 108 16.59 6.20 13.77
CA ASN A 108 17.07 6.47 15.12
C ASN A 108 17.77 7.84 15.25
N GLU A 109 17.80 8.39 16.47
CA GLU A 109 18.42 9.68 16.77
C GLU A 109 19.92 9.75 16.44
N SER A 110 20.61 8.61 16.37
CA SER A 110 22.00 8.52 15.89
C SER A 110 22.18 9.12 14.48
N TYR A 111 21.11 9.18 13.68
CA TYR A 111 21.12 9.74 12.33
C TYR A 111 20.63 11.20 12.28
N ALA A 112 20.35 11.86 13.41
CA ALA A 112 19.78 13.21 13.44
C ALA A 112 20.56 14.24 12.60
N VAL A 113 21.90 14.22 12.66
CA VAL A 113 22.75 15.11 11.88
C VAL A 113 22.62 14.83 10.37
N ALA A 114 22.68 13.55 9.98
CA ALA A 114 22.54 13.14 8.58
C ALA A 114 21.14 13.48 8.03
N ARG A 115 20.08 13.26 8.82
CA ARG A 115 18.71 13.69 8.49
C ARG A 115 18.66 15.20 8.22
N GLY A 116 19.23 16.00 9.13
CA GLY A 116 19.29 17.46 8.98
C GLY A 116 20.00 17.89 7.69
N GLN A 117 21.14 17.30 7.37
CA GLN A 117 21.88 17.59 6.15
C GLN A 117 21.08 17.24 4.88
N ILE A 118 20.43 16.07 4.86
CA ILE A 118 19.60 15.63 3.73
C ILE A 118 18.41 16.60 3.53
N LEU A 119 17.74 17.00 4.61
CA LEU A 119 16.59 17.91 4.57
C LEU A 119 16.95 19.33 4.11
N LEU A 120 18.21 19.74 4.24
CA LEU A 120 18.71 21.03 3.76
C LEU A 120 19.15 21.02 2.29
N MET A 121 19.21 19.85 1.62
CA MET A 121 19.56 19.77 0.21
C MET A 121 18.45 20.35 -0.68
N GLN A 122 18.82 21.17 -1.67
CA GLN A 122 17.91 21.67 -2.69
C GLN A 122 18.40 21.33 -4.11
N PRO A 123 17.66 20.54 -4.89
CA PRO A 123 16.43 19.81 -4.52
C PRO A 123 16.70 18.66 -3.53
N LEU A 124 15.65 18.16 -2.88
CA LEU A 124 15.74 16.95 -2.05
C LEU A 124 16.31 15.79 -2.89
N PRO A 125 17.30 15.04 -2.39
CA PRO A 125 17.93 13.97 -3.15
C PRO A 125 16.93 12.84 -3.45
N ALA A 126 17.15 12.14 -4.57
CA ALA A 126 16.43 10.91 -4.88
C ALA A 126 16.63 9.85 -3.79
N PHE A 127 15.66 8.94 -3.63
CA PHE A 127 15.66 7.97 -2.52
C PHE A 127 16.96 7.14 -2.46
N ARG A 128 17.49 6.72 -3.61
CA ARG A 128 18.75 5.97 -3.69
C ARG A 128 19.92 6.72 -3.04
N LYS A 129 20.00 8.03 -3.27
CA LYS A 129 21.06 8.87 -2.68
C LYS A 129 20.80 9.09 -1.19
N THR A 130 19.55 9.32 -0.79
CA THR A 130 19.14 9.39 0.62
C THR A 130 19.59 8.14 1.38
N TYR A 131 19.28 6.95 0.86
CA TYR A 131 19.67 5.68 1.48
C TYR A 131 21.20 5.55 1.63
N SER A 132 21.95 5.92 0.59
CA SER A 132 23.43 5.87 0.62
C SER A 132 24.09 6.85 1.60
N LEU A 133 23.39 7.91 2.00
CA LEU A 133 23.89 8.89 2.97
C LEU A 133 23.63 8.45 4.42
N ILE A 134 22.77 7.45 4.63
CA ILE A 134 22.41 6.89 5.94
C ILE A 134 23.10 5.55 6.20
N SER A 135 23.30 4.72 5.16
CA SER A 135 23.97 3.41 5.25
C SER A 135 25.49 3.51 5.34
#